data_AF-A0A7D5QZM8-F1
#
_entry.id   AF-A0A7D5QZM8-F1
#
_cell.length_a   1.000
_cell.length_b   1.000
_cell.length_c   1.000
_cell.angle_alpha   90.00
_cell.angle_beta   90.00
_cell.angle_gamma   90.00
#
_symmetry.space_group_name_H-M   'P 1'
#
loop_
_entity.id
_entity.type
_entity.pdbx_description
1 polymer ?
#
loop_
_entity_poly.entity_id
_entity_poly.type
_entity_poly.pdbx_seq_one_letter_code
_entity_poly.pdbx_strand_id
1 'polypeptide(L)'
;MPTSIFGQVTTVRKFTTGDIEVDFYHENELTTYRYSSDPSRLGNFPKELIETLVSTLDTDICIEIFFGEDGNPTYVELEECDDEEDDLEEDEEFDDESDSEE
;
A
#
# COMPACT_ATOMS: atom_id res chain seq x y z
N MET A 1 -2.22 23.35 7.21
CA MET A 1 -2.78 22.00 7.42
C MET A 1 -1.82 21.07 6.73
N PRO A 2 -1.26 20.05 7.40
CA PRO A 2 -0.52 19.02 6.69
C PRO A 2 -1.48 18.36 5.70
N THR A 3 -1.02 18.15 4.46
CA THR A 3 -1.74 17.37 3.47
C THR A 3 -1.19 15.95 3.56
N SER A 4 -2.06 14.97 3.65
CA SER A 4 -1.70 13.55 3.58
C SER A 4 -2.56 12.84 2.55
N ILE A 5 -2.04 11.75 2.00
CA ILE A 5 -2.80 10.84 1.14
C ILE A 5 -2.62 9.41 1.66
N PHE A 6 -3.70 8.65 1.70
CA PHE A 6 -3.72 7.25 2.08
C PHE A 6 -3.98 6.36 0.87
N GLY A 7 -3.27 5.24 0.77
CA GLY A 7 -3.45 4.32 -0.35
C GLY A 7 -2.55 3.10 -0.28
N GLN A 8 -2.59 2.29 -1.33
CA GLN A 8 -1.89 1.02 -1.39
C GLN A 8 -0.67 1.12 -2.30
N VAL A 9 0.45 0.51 -1.89
CA VAL A 9 1.55 0.30 -2.83
C VAL A 9 1.34 -1.00 -3.58
N THR A 10 1.27 -0.91 -4.90
CA THR A 10 0.93 -2.02 -5.79
C THR A 10 2.14 -2.66 -6.45
N THR A 11 3.23 -1.91 -6.63
CA THR A 11 4.44 -2.41 -7.29
C THR A 11 5.67 -1.66 -6.79
N VAL A 12 6.74 -2.42 -6.53
CA VAL A 12 8.05 -1.89 -6.17
C VAL A 12 9.08 -2.38 -7.18
N ARG A 13 9.82 -1.45 -7.79
CA ARG A 13 10.84 -1.72 -8.80
C ARG A 13 12.19 -1.18 -8.32
N LYS A 14 13.13 -2.09 -8.07
CA LYS A 14 14.53 -1.74 -7.73
C LYS A 14 15.41 -1.94 -8.94
N PHE A 15 16.18 -0.91 -9.30
CA PHE A 15 17.10 -0.97 -10.41
C PHE A 15 18.53 -1.18 -9.92
N THR A 16 19.36 -1.83 -10.73
CA THR A 16 20.80 -2.02 -10.42
C THR A 16 21.58 -0.70 -10.37
N THR A 17 20.99 0.39 -10.90
CA THR A 17 21.48 1.76 -10.77
C THR A 17 21.32 2.33 -9.36
N GLY A 18 20.56 1.67 -8.48
CA GLY A 18 20.18 2.18 -7.17
C GLY A 18 18.94 3.07 -7.20
N ASP A 19 18.28 3.20 -8.36
CA ASP A 19 16.98 3.85 -8.45
C ASP A 19 15.89 2.94 -7.92
N ILE A 20 14.83 3.55 -7.40
CA ILE A 20 13.67 2.86 -6.86
C ILE A 20 12.43 3.55 -7.39
N GLU A 21 11.50 2.77 -7.93
CA GLU A 21 10.17 3.22 -8.32
C GLU A 21 9.11 2.45 -7.51
N VAL A 22 8.09 3.17 -7.08
CA VAL A 22 6.96 2.66 -6.30
C VAL A 22 5.68 3.15 -6.96
N ASP A 23 4.79 2.23 -7.31
CA ASP A 23 3.46 2.57 -7.83
C ASP A 23 2.45 2.56 -6.67
N PHE A 24 1.84 3.72 -6.42
CA PHE A 24 0.92 3.99 -5.33
C PHE A 24 -0.48 4.22 -5.89
N TYR A 25 -1.45 3.43 -5.43
CA TYR A 25 -2.84 3.48 -5.83
C TYR A 25 -3.69 4.17 -4.75
N HIS A 26 -4.40 5.22 -5.13
CA HIS A 26 -5.22 6.06 -4.25
C HIS A 26 -6.34 6.72 -5.06
N GLU A 27 -7.57 6.79 -4.54
CA GLU A 27 -8.72 7.46 -5.20
C GLU A 27 -8.92 7.11 -6.69
N ASN A 28 -8.73 5.83 -7.05
CA ASN A 28 -8.79 5.33 -8.43
C ASN A 28 -7.72 5.86 -9.39
N GLU A 29 -6.66 6.49 -8.86
CA GLU A 29 -5.50 6.95 -9.60
C GLU A 29 -4.23 6.18 -9.20
N LEU A 30 -3.36 5.92 -10.17
CA LEU A 30 -2.05 5.30 -9.94
C LEU A 30 -0.96 6.36 -10.11
N THR A 31 -0.20 6.61 -9.04
CA THR A 31 0.91 7.56 -9.00
C THR A 31 2.23 6.82 -8.83
N THR A 32 3.20 7.09 -9.70
CA THR A 32 4.56 6.55 -9.56
C THR A 32 5.45 7.51 -8.80
N TYR A 33 5.93 7.07 -7.64
CA TYR A 33 6.99 7.74 -6.87
C TYR A 33 8.35 7.17 -7.23
N ARG A 34 9.35 8.05 -7.35
CA ARG A 34 10.70 7.70 -7.75
C ARG A 34 11.76 8.34 -6.87
N TYR A 35 12.67 7.50 -6.42
CA TYR A 35 13.99 7.89 -5.96
C TYR A 35 15.04 7.55 -7.03
N SER A 36 16.00 8.46 -7.21
CA SER A 36 17.15 8.25 -8.09
C SER A 36 18.43 8.45 -7.29
N SER A 37 19.38 7.54 -7.46
CA SER A 37 20.73 7.69 -6.89
C SER A 37 21.56 8.71 -7.68
N ASP A 38 21.18 8.97 -8.93
CA ASP A 38 21.77 9.96 -9.82
C ASP A 38 21.13 11.35 -9.57
N PRO A 39 21.89 12.36 -9.12
CA PRO A 39 21.39 13.70 -8.84
C PRO A 39 20.96 14.47 -10.10
N SER A 40 21.31 14.01 -11.30
CA SER A 40 20.88 14.61 -12.57
C SER A 40 19.47 14.19 -12.98
N ARG A 41 18.89 13.17 -12.35
CA ARG A 41 17.55 12.66 -12.64
C ARG A 41 16.57 13.14 -11.57
N LEU A 42 15.39 13.57 -12.00
CA LEU A 42 14.34 14.05 -11.11
C LEU A 42 13.77 12.89 -10.27
N GLY A 43 14.04 12.89 -8.97
CA GLY A 43 13.28 12.12 -7.99
C GLY A 43 12.20 12.99 -7.36
N ASN A 44 11.05 12.42 -7.03
CA ASN A 44 9.95 13.07 -6.33
C ASN A 44 9.66 12.42 -4.97
N PHE A 45 10.52 11.48 -4.54
CA PHE A 45 10.38 10.80 -3.25
C PHE A 45 11.71 10.76 -2.49
N PRO A 46 11.72 11.06 -1.19
CA PRO A 46 12.94 10.98 -0.37
C PRO A 46 13.47 9.55 -0.28
N LYS A 47 14.79 9.43 -0.25
CA LYS A 47 15.49 8.15 -0.13
C LYS A 47 15.03 7.34 1.09
N GLU A 48 15.05 7.95 2.28
CA GLU A 48 14.78 7.24 3.53
C GLU A 48 13.35 6.70 3.58
N LEU A 49 12.39 7.47 3.05
CA LEU A 49 10.99 7.05 2.98
C LEU A 49 10.81 5.93 1.97
N ILE A 50 11.38 6.04 0.76
CA ILE A 50 11.22 4.97 -0.24
C ILE A 50 11.89 3.67 0.20
N GLU A 51 13.03 3.74 0.89
CA GLU A 51 13.72 2.56 1.42
C GLU A 51 12.88 1.87 2.51
N THR A 52 12.17 2.66 3.34
CA THR A 52 11.23 2.14 4.34
C THR A 52 10.05 1.42 3.67
N LEU A 53 9.48 2.00 2.61
CA LEU A 53 8.43 1.34 1.83
C LEU A 53 8.95 0.01 1.28
N VAL A 54 10.08 0.07 0.59
CA VAL A 54 10.74 -1.08 -0.01
C VAL A 54 11.06 -2.21 0.98
N SER A 55 11.39 -1.91 2.24
CA SER A 55 11.69 -2.94 3.24
C SER A 55 10.44 -3.62 3.80
N THR A 56 9.29 -2.95 3.70
CA THR A 56 8.04 -3.37 4.34
C THR A 56 7.08 -4.02 3.33
N LEU A 57 7.13 -3.63 2.06
CA LEU A 57 6.17 -4.04 1.02
C LEU A 57 6.42 -5.42 0.39
N ASP A 58 7.06 -6.33 1.12
CA ASP A 58 6.96 -7.79 0.80
C ASP A 58 5.63 -8.37 1.33
N THR A 59 4.76 -7.51 1.87
CA THR A 59 3.45 -7.79 2.46
C THR A 59 2.42 -6.76 1.98
N ASP A 60 1.15 -7.16 1.85
CA ASP A 60 0.01 -6.30 1.49
C ASP A 60 -0.26 -5.22 2.56
N ILE A 61 0.44 -4.08 2.44
CA ILE A 61 0.40 -2.99 3.41
C ILE A 61 -0.04 -1.69 2.73
N CYS A 62 -0.91 -0.97 3.41
CA CYS A 62 -1.40 0.35 3.03
C CYS A 62 -0.53 1.41 3.72
N ILE A 63 -0.37 2.56 3.08
CA ILE A 63 0.50 3.62 3.60
C ILE A 63 -0.19 4.97 3.55
N GLU A 64 0.09 5.79 4.56
CA GLU A 64 -0.26 7.21 4.55
C GLU A 64 1.00 8.04 4.33
N ILE A 65 1.00 8.86 3.27
CA ILE A 65 2.11 9.73 2.90
C ILE A 65 1.77 11.16 3.32
N PHE A 66 2.61 11.75 4.16
CA PHE A 66 2.45 13.12 4.66
C PHE A 66 3.36 14.09 3.91
N PHE A 67 2.79 15.19 3.44
CA PHE A 67 3.47 16.21 2.65
C PHE A 67 3.78 17.46 3.45
N GLY A 68 4.97 18.03 3.20
CA GLY A 68 5.37 19.35 3.68
C GLY A 68 4.65 20.48 2.96
N GLU A 69 4.87 21.72 3.40
CA GLU A 69 4.29 22.92 2.77
C GLU A 69 4.74 23.15 1.32
N ASP A 70 5.87 22.54 0.93
CA ASP A 70 6.43 22.53 -0.41
C ASP A 70 5.84 21.43 -1.32
N GLY A 71 4.94 20.59 -0.79
CA GLY A 71 4.32 19.48 -1.51
C GLY A 71 5.21 18.25 -1.65
N ASN A 72 6.38 18.22 -0.98
CA ASN A 72 7.25 17.04 -0.97
C ASN A 72 6.85 16.07 0.15
N PRO A 73 6.99 14.74 -0.06
CA PRO A 73 6.81 13.77 1.01
C PRO A 73 7.82 14.01 2.13
N THR A 74 7.37 13.94 3.38
CA THR A 74 8.20 14.19 4.58
C THR A 74 8.14 13.06 5.59
N TYR A 75 7.05 12.30 5.61
CA TYR A 75 6.82 11.21 6.55
C TYR A 75 5.87 10.19 5.92
N VAL A 76 6.02 8.91 6.29
CA VAL A 76 5.13 7.82 5.88
C VAL A 76 4.72 7.01 7.10
N GLU A 77 3.44 6.65 7.18
CA GLU A 77 2.91 5.70 8.14
C GLU A 77 2.51 4.41 7.42
N LEU A 78 2.75 3.28 8.08
CA LEU A 78 2.45 1.95 7.59
C LEU A 78 1.21 1.45 8.34
N GLU A 79 0.21 0.98 7.62
CA GLU A 79 -1.03 0.45 8.15
C GLU A 79 -1.35 -0.88 7.46
N GLU A 80 -1.88 -1.85 8.21
CA GLU A 80 -2.40 -3.07 7.60
C GLU A 80 -3.57 -2.66 6.69
N CYS A 81 -3.55 -3.04 5.41
CA CYS A 81 -4.74 -2.83 4.60
C CYS A 81 -5.87 -3.62 5.26
N ASP A 82 -7.05 -3.02 5.42
CA ASP A 82 -8.23 -3.78 5.85
C ASP A 82 -8.48 -4.85 4.78
N ASP A 83 -8.05 -6.08 5.04
CA ASP A 83 -8.45 -7.25 4.27
C ASP A 83 -9.95 -7.42 4.51
N GLU A 84 -10.79 -6.77 3.71
CA GLU A 84 -12.24 -7.03 3.65
C GLU A 84 -12.54 -8.46 3.09
N GLU A 85 -11.77 -9.47 3.49
CA GLU A 85 -11.92 -10.90 3.19
C GLU A 85 -12.41 -11.71 4.41
N ASP A 86 -13.20 -11.10 5.31
CA ASP A 86 -13.76 -11.76 6.50
C ASP A 86 -15.31 -11.69 6.54
N ASP A 87 -16.00 -12.04 5.43
CA ASP A 87 -17.46 -12.21 5.43
C ASP A 87 -17.99 -13.11 4.28
N LEU A 88 -17.31 -14.23 4.01
CA LEU A 88 -17.90 -15.35 3.26
C LEU A 88 -17.89 -16.62 4.12
N GLU A 89 -18.58 -16.59 5.27
CA GLU A 89 -19.07 -17.84 5.85
C GLU A 89 -20.21 -18.38 4.95
N GLU A 90 -19.82 -19.23 3.99
CA GLU A 90 -20.69 -20.23 3.38
C GLU A 90 -21.22 -21.17 4.49
N ASP A 91 -22.34 -20.81 5.12
CA ASP A 91 -23.15 -21.80 5.86
C ASP A 91 -23.94 -22.61 4.82
N GLU A 92 -23.25 -23.58 4.20
CA GLU A 92 -23.88 -24.61 3.38
C GLU A 92 -24.90 -25.39 4.22
N GLU A 93 -26.18 -25.14 3.95
CA GLU A 93 -27.33 -25.94 4.37
C GLU A 93 -27.09 -27.44 4.09
N PHE A 94 -26.79 -28.22 5.14
CA PHE A 94 -26.80 -29.70 5.09
C PHE A 94 -27.56 -30.29 6.28
N ASP A 95 -28.87 -30.39 6.06
CA ASP A 95 -29.84 -31.48 6.28
C ASP A 95 -29.66 -32.52 7.42
N ASP A 96 -30.83 -32.96 7.90
CA ASP A 96 -31.17 -34.25 8.54
C ASP A 96 -31.37 -34.23 10.07
N GLU A 97 -32.63 -34.05 10.49
CA GLU A 97 -33.13 -34.91 11.57
C GLU A 97 -34.59 -35.33 11.34
N SER A 98 -34.68 -36.53 10.75
CA SER A 98 -35.72 -37.57 10.89
C SER A 98 -36.98 -37.27 11.71
N ASP A 99 -38.10 -37.53 11.03
CA ASP A 99 -39.39 -37.94 11.55
C ASP A 99 -39.25 -38.95 12.73
N SER A 100 -39.81 -38.61 13.90
CA SER A 100 -40.02 -39.54 15.01
C SER A 100 -41.31 -39.18 15.75
N GLU A 101 -42.36 -39.88 15.33
CA GLU A 101 -43.66 -40.20 15.92
C GLU A 101 -43.91 -39.86 17.42
N GLU A 102 -45.01 -39.15 17.70
CA GLU A 102 -46.01 -39.48 18.76
C GLU A 102 -47.41 -38.94 18.40
#